data_AF-A0A3Q0JGJ0-F1
#
_entry.id   AF-A0A3Q0JGJ0-F1
#
_cell.length_a   1.000
_cell.length_b   1.000
_cell.length_c   1.000
_cell.angle_alpha   90.00
_cell.angle_beta   90.00
_cell.angle_gamma   90.00
#
_symmetry.space_group_name_H-M   'P 1'
#
loop_
_entity.id
_entity.type
_entity.pdbx_description
1 polymer ?
#
loop_
_entity_poly.entity_id
_entity_poly.type
_entity_poly.pdbx_seq_one_letter_code
_entity_poly.pdbx_strand_id
1 'polypeptide(L)'
;MGMKLRVSSCALVYRKALRLSKTALGDTTVGQVVNLLSNDVNRFDTACIFLHHLWVGPLYFLFSVYLGKKTSELRLKTALRTDERVRLMNEIISGIQVIKMYAWERSFASMVRNARKKEIQQIRGSTYIKGVLLSFIIFHTRSIFIKNIKAKWLPDQPDYTLNDITLDVKNNWKPGNLVAVIGPVGSGKLSMFYSISRRVVKVCALKEDFAQLPSGDRTLVGDKGVSLSGGQRARISLARAVYKRADVYLLDDPLSAVDAHVGKHLFEDCITGFLKEKTVMLITHQIQYLTHVDHVMLLEKGSVEAFGTTTQLLASGLDFTQLLDAPEEEDKAENEVDDNASGTLLHPRQSSVRHLKHNLSLSRSLITTKIYIALLGITRSPVFSHLSASLQGLTTIRAFEAQPVLIKEFDNHQDLHSSAWYMFIASNRAFGFWLDAVCLVYIALVTFSFFVTGKHFFGGDVGLAITQAIGLTGMFQWGKL
;
A
#
# COMPACT_ATOMS: atom_id res chain seq x y z
N MET A 1 -5.69 13.73 5.11
CA MET A 1 -4.40 14.38 5.39
C MET A 1 -3.33 13.32 5.64
N GLY A 2 -3.51 12.44 6.63
CA GLY A 2 -2.59 11.33 6.92
C GLY A 2 -2.12 10.56 5.69
N MET A 3 -3.05 10.09 4.85
CA MET A 3 -2.69 9.30 3.65
C MET A 3 -1.81 10.07 2.65
N LYS A 4 -2.03 11.37 2.47
CA LYS A 4 -1.19 12.21 1.59
C LYS A 4 0.20 12.38 2.20
N LEU A 5 0.28 12.58 3.51
CA LEU A 5 1.53 12.73 4.23
C LEU A 5 2.34 11.44 4.17
N ARG A 6 1.70 10.30 4.41
CA ARG A 6 2.26 8.96 4.20
C ARG A 6 2.82 8.81 2.78
N VAL A 7 2.02 9.17 1.78
CA VAL A 7 2.42 8.99 0.38
C VAL A 7 3.63 9.84 0.02
N SER A 8 3.59 11.12 0.36
CA SER A 8 4.70 12.05 0.12
C SER A 8 5.98 11.64 0.86
N SER A 9 5.87 11.17 2.11
CA SER A 9 7.02 10.69 2.88
C SER A 9 7.67 9.47 2.23
N CYS A 10 6.89 8.47 1.81
CA CYS A 10 7.42 7.30 1.10
C CYS A 10 8.14 7.67 -0.21
N ALA A 11 7.53 8.54 -1.02
CA ALA A 11 8.12 9.00 -2.27
C ALA A 11 9.42 9.78 -2.04
N LEU A 12 9.47 10.62 -1.00
CA LEU A 12 10.66 11.39 -0.65
C LEU A 12 11.80 10.48 -0.16
N VAL A 13 11.50 9.52 0.71
CA VAL A 13 12.46 8.52 1.18
C VAL A 13 13.01 7.70 0.00
N TYR A 14 12.16 7.23 -0.91
CA TYR A 14 12.59 6.47 -2.08
C TYR A 14 13.49 7.29 -3.02
N ARG A 15 13.09 8.53 -3.34
CA ARG A 15 13.89 9.46 -4.16
C ARG A 15 15.24 9.77 -3.53
N LYS A 16 15.29 9.93 -2.20
CA LYS A 16 16.55 10.16 -1.46
C LYS A 16 17.44 8.92 -1.45
N ALA A 17 16.85 7.75 -1.24
CA ALA A 17 17.54 6.45 -1.27
C ALA A 17 18.27 6.22 -2.60
N LEU A 18 17.64 6.56 -3.74
CA LEU A 18 18.25 6.45 -5.06
C LEU A 18 19.44 7.41 -5.29
N ARG A 19 19.62 8.45 -4.46
CA ARG A 19 20.68 9.46 -4.59
C ARG A 19 21.81 9.36 -3.55
N LEU A 20 21.68 8.53 -2.52
CA LEU A 20 22.65 8.37 -1.42
C LEU A 20 23.96 7.66 -1.85
N SER A 21 25.13 8.11 -1.38
CA SER A 21 26.39 7.41 -1.68
C SER A 21 26.36 5.98 -1.13
N LYS A 22 27.11 5.06 -1.75
CA LYS A 22 27.22 3.67 -1.28
C LYS A 22 27.76 3.58 0.15
N THR A 23 28.66 4.48 0.53
CA THR A 23 29.22 4.59 1.88
C THR A 23 28.15 4.96 2.90
N ALA A 24 27.34 5.98 2.64
CA ALA A 24 26.24 6.39 3.53
C ALA A 24 25.09 5.37 3.57
N LEU A 25 24.91 4.57 2.51
CA LEU A 25 23.92 3.50 2.47
C LEU A 25 24.41 2.21 3.15
N GLY A 26 25.73 1.99 3.23
CA GLY A 26 26.32 0.85 3.94
C GLY A 26 25.99 0.84 5.44
N ASP A 27 25.87 2.03 6.03
CA ASP A 27 25.48 2.21 7.45
C ASP A 27 23.99 1.90 7.70
N THR A 28 23.15 2.00 6.68
CA THR A 28 21.70 1.75 6.79
C THR A 28 21.32 0.46 6.08
N THR A 29 20.95 -0.57 6.84
CA THR A 29 20.51 -1.84 6.24
C THR A 29 19.21 -1.63 5.42
N VAL A 30 19.08 -2.34 4.30
CA VAL A 30 17.86 -2.31 3.46
C VAL A 30 16.60 -2.64 4.30
N GLY A 31 16.74 -3.54 5.28
CA GLY A 31 15.68 -3.89 6.21
C GLY A 31 15.22 -2.73 7.10
N GLN A 32 16.13 -1.87 7.57
CA GLN A 32 15.77 -0.67 8.34
C GLN A 32 14.96 0.31 7.49
N VAL A 33 15.31 0.52 6.22
CA VAL A 33 14.56 1.41 5.31
C VAL A 33 13.16 0.86 5.03
N VAL A 34 13.04 -0.44 4.80
CA VAL A 34 11.73 -1.11 4.62
C VAL A 34 10.90 -1.02 5.90
N ASN A 35 11.50 -1.22 7.07
CA ASN A 35 10.82 -1.11 8.35
C ASN A 35 10.32 0.32 8.62
N LEU A 36 11.14 1.34 8.33
CA LEU A 36 10.76 2.75 8.44
C LEU A 36 9.50 3.04 7.60
N LEU A 37 9.46 2.56 6.36
CA LEU A 37 8.32 2.75 5.46
C LEU A 37 7.09 1.91 5.87
N SER A 38 7.30 0.74 6.45
CA SER A 38 6.23 -0.18 6.83
C SER A 38 5.59 0.15 8.19
N ASN A 39 6.37 0.62 9.16
CA ASN A 39 5.89 0.88 10.52
C ASN A 39 5.70 2.37 10.78
N ASP A 40 6.72 3.19 10.54
CA ASP A 40 6.69 4.59 10.98
C ASP A 40 5.83 5.44 10.05
N VAL A 41 5.94 5.23 8.75
CA VAL A 41 5.15 6.00 7.79
C VAL A 41 3.66 5.68 7.87
N ASN A 42 3.29 4.44 8.23
CA ASN A 42 1.89 4.09 8.46
C ASN A 42 1.30 4.73 9.73
N ARG A 43 2.13 5.06 10.74
CA ARG A 43 1.64 5.77 11.94
C ARG A 43 1.14 7.18 11.63
N PHE A 44 1.55 7.81 10.51
CA PHE A 44 1.05 9.13 10.12
C PHE A 44 -0.45 9.13 9.81
N ASP A 45 -1.02 8.01 9.33
CA ASP A 45 -2.46 7.90 9.09
C ASP A 45 -3.25 8.05 10.39
N THR A 46 -2.81 7.39 11.46
CA THR A 46 -3.47 7.41 12.77
C THR A 46 -3.12 8.66 13.58
N ALA A 47 -1.85 9.11 13.55
CA ALA A 47 -1.40 10.27 14.32
C ALA A 47 -2.12 11.56 13.93
N CYS A 48 -2.41 11.74 12.63
CA CYS A 48 -3.17 12.89 12.14
C CYS A 48 -4.61 12.95 12.69
N ILE A 49 -5.20 11.82 13.09
CA ILE A 49 -6.54 11.76 13.70
C ILE A 49 -6.46 12.26 15.15
N PHE A 50 -5.43 11.84 15.90
CA PHE A 50 -5.27 12.19 17.32
C PHE A 50 -4.74 13.61 17.56
N LEU A 51 -4.09 14.23 16.58
CA LEU A 51 -3.50 15.56 16.72
C LEU A 51 -4.54 16.63 17.07
N HIS A 52 -5.76 16.50 16.57
CA HIS A 52 -6.86 17.41 16.91
C HIS A 52 -7.36 17.23 18.35
N HIS A 53 -7.28 16.00 18.89
CA HIS A 53 -7.66 15.72 20.26
C HIS A 53 -6.73 16.36 21.30
N LEU A 54 -5.49 16.66 20.92
CA LEU A 54 -4.50 17.24 21.83
C LEU A 54 -4.93 18.62 22.35
N TRP A 55 -5.59 19.44 21.53
CA TRP A 55 -6.06 20.78 21.92
C TRP A 55 -7.57 20.85 22.17
N VAL A 56 -8.39 20.08 21.45
CA VAL A 56 -9.83 20.02 21.72
C VAL A 56 -10.15 19.26 23.00
N GLY A 57 -9.31 18.30 23.40
CA GLY A 57 -9.48 17.48 24.60
C GLY A 57 -9.57 18.29 25.90
N PRO A 58 -8.58 19.15 26.22
CA PRO A 58 -8.63 20.00 27.40
C PRO A 58 -9.86 20.93 27.44
N LEU A 59 -10.22 21.52 26.29
CA LEU A 59 -11.38 22.39 26.18
C LEU A 59 -12.70 21.63 26.40
N TYR A 60 -12.82 20.43 25.80
CA TYR A 60 -13.95 19.52 26.01
C TYR A 60 -14.04 19.06 27.47
N PHE A 61 -12.90 18.78 28.12
CA PHE A 61 -12.85 18.39 29.52
C PHE A 61 -13.37 19.49 30.43
N LEU A 62 -12.91 20.74 30.25
CA LEU A 62 -13.39 21.89 31.02
C LEU A 62 -14.90 22.11 30.84
N PHE A 63 -15.39 22.03 29.60
CA PHE A 63 -16.80 22.14 29.29
C PHE A 63 -17.63 21.02 29.94
N SER A 64 -17.14 19.78 29.89
CA SER A 64 -17.80 18.60 30.47
C SER A 64 -17.86 18.69 32.00
N VAL A 65 -16.79 19.16 32.65
CA VAL A 65 -16.75 19.38 34.10
C VAL A 65 -17.76 20.46 34.51
N TYR A 66 -17.86 21.55 33.76
CA TYR A 66 -18.84 22.61 34.01
C TYR A 66 -20.28 22.08 33.94
N LEU A 67 -20.64 21.40 32.85
CA LEU A 67 -21.98 20.80 32.69
C LEU A 67 -22.24 19.68 33.71
N GLY A 68 -21.21 18.92 34.09
CA GLY A 68 -21.28 17.90 35.13
C GLY A 68 -21.64 18.47 36.50
N LYS A 69 -20.98 19.57 36.91
CA LYS A 69 -21.33 20.29 38.15
C LYS A 69 -22.78 20.78 38.12
N LYS A 70 -23.23 21.34 37.00
CA LYS A 70 -24.62 21.82 36.86
C LYS A 70 -25.64 20.69 36.89
N THR A 71 -25.30 19.54 36.29
CA THR A 71 -26.13 18.33 36.34
C THR A 71 -26.28 17.82 37.77
N SER A 72 -25.21 17.85 38.57
CA SER A 72 -25.25 17.45 39.98
C SER A 72 -26.19 18.34 40.81
N GLU A 73 -26.09 19.66 40.63
CA GLU A 73 -26.95 20.63 41.32
C GLU A 73 -28.44 20.42 41.00
N LEU A 74 -28.77 20.16 39.73
CA LEU A 74 -30.15 19.89 39.29
C LEU A 74 -30.67 18.53 39.78
N ARG A 75 -29.80 17.52 39.92
CA ARG A 75 -30.17 16.21 40.50
C ARG A 75 -30.56 16.35 41.97
N LEU A 76 -29.80 17.13 42.75
CA LEU A 76 -30.14 17.39 44.15
C LEU A 76 -31.49 18.12 44.28
N LYS A 77 -31.72 19.16 43.48
CA LYS A 77 -33.01 19.87 43.46
C LYS A 77 -34.18 18.97 43.04
N THR A 78 -33.94 18.02 42.14
CA THR A 78 -34.93 17.02 41.74
C THR A 78 -35.26 16.10 42.92
N ALA A 79 -34.23 15.54 43.58
CA ALA A 79 -34.41 14.67 44.73
C ALA A 79 -35.23 15.32 45.85
N LEU A 80 -34.90 16.56 46.24
CA LEU A 80 -35.63 17.31 47.26
C LEU A 80 -37.12 17.52 46.91
N ARG A 81 -37.44 17.76 45.64
CA ARG A 81 -38.83 17.92 45.18
C ARG A 81 -39.58 16.59 45.09
N THR A 82 -38.87 15.52 44.72
CA THR A 82 -39.44 14.17 44.73
C THR A 82 -39.77 13.74 46.16
N ASP A 83 -38.91 14.03 47.14
CA ASP A 83 -39.17 13.77 48.57
C ASP A 83 -40.39 14.56 49.08
N GLU A 84 -40.50 15.85 48.72
CA GLU A 84 -41.68 16.69 49.04
C GLU A 84 -42.97 16.07 48.46
N ARG A 85 -42.94 15.61 47.21
CA ARG A 85 -44.08 14.94 46.57
C ARG A 85 -44.43 13.62 47.26
N VAL A 86 -43.43 12.79 47.56
CA VAL A 86 -43.64 11.49 48.23
C VAL A 86 -44.22 11.71 49.62
N ARG A 87 -43.72 12.68 50.37
CA ARG A 87 -44.28 13.07 51.67
C ARG A 87 -45.74 13.50 51.58
N LEU A 88 -46.06 14.43 50.67
CA LEU A 88 -47.45 14.87 50.44
C LEU A 88 -48.37 13.70 50.06
N MET A 89 -47.85 12.78 49.25
CA MET A 89 -48.59 11.59 48.85
C MET A 89 -48.86 10.66 50.04
N ASN A 90 -47.87 10.46 50.92
CA ASN A 90 -48.03 9.67 52.15
C ASN A 90 -49.05 10.30 53.10
N GLU A 91 -49.04 11.63 53.27
CA GLU A 91 -50.04 12.36 54.08
C GLU A 91 -51.47 12.18 53.51
N ILE A 92 -51.64 12.24 52.18
CA ILE A 92 -52.93 12.03 51.51
C ILE A 92 -53.41 10.57 51.66
N ILE A 93 -52.50 9.59 51.52
CA ILE A 93 -52.84 8.16 51.65
C ILE A 93 -53.32 7.86 53.07
N SER A 94 -52.64 8.38 54.09
CA SER A 94 -53.06 8.24 55.50
C SER A 94 -54.41 8.89 55.79
N GLY A 95 -54.77 9.97 55.07
CA GLY A 95 -56.05 10.70 55.26
C GLY A 95 -57.18 10.33 54.28
N ILE A 96 -57.04 9.27 53.49
CA ILE A 96 -57.89 9.02 52.31
C ILE A 96 -59.39 8.90 52.62
N GLN A 97 -59.76 8.30 53.76
CA GLN A 97 -61.17 8.12 54.15
C GLN A 97 -61.88 9.46 54.40
N VAL A 98 -61.20 10.39 55.07
CA VAL A 98 -61.72 11.74 55.35
C VAL A 98 -61.83 12.56 54.07
N ILE A 99 -60.82 12.48 53.20
CA ILE A 99 -60.82 13.18 51.90
C ILE A 99 -62.00 12.74 51.03
N LYS A 100 -62.33 11.43 51.04
CA LYS A 100 -63.49 10.88 50.33
C LYS A 100 -64.82 11.32 50.94
N MET A 101 -64.91 11.39 52.27
CA MET A 101 -66.12 11.85 52.97
C MET A 101 -66.50 13.29 52.60
N TYR A 102 -65.51 14.18 52.45
CA TYR A 102 -65.72 15.58 52.09
C TYR A 102 -65.59 15.88 50.57
N ALA A 103 -65.41 14.86 49.73
CA ALA A 103 -65.22 14.99 48.27
C ALA A 103 -64.06 15.94 47.87
N TRP A 104 -63.01 16.06 48.68
CA TRP A 104 -61.87 16.97 48.44
C TRP A 104 -60.84 16.44 47.42
N GLU A 105 -61.14 15.33 46.73
CA GLU A 105 -60.23 14.65 45.81
C GLU A 105 -59.65 15.58 44.72
N ARG A 106 -60.48 16.46 44.14
CA ARG A 106 -60.04 17.39 43.08
C ARG A 106 -59.03 18.42 43.58
N SER A 107 -59.18 18.90 44.81
CA SER A 107 -58.29 19.90 45.42
C SER A 107 -56.93 19.28 45.74
N PHE A 108 -56.89 18.11 46.37
CA PHE A 108 -55.65 17.37 46.63
C PHE A 108 -54.97 16.89 45.33
N ALA A 109 -55.73 16.48 44.32
CA ALA A 109 -55.19 16.16 43.01
C ALA A 109 -54.55 17.39 42.32
N SER A 110 -55.09 18.59 42.54
CA SER A 110 -54.48 19.84 42.05
C SER A 110 -53.15 20.12 42.76
N MET A 111 -53.08 19.93 44.08
CA MET A 111 -51.85 20.06 44.86
C MET A 111 -50.75 19.10 44.38
N VAL A 112 -51.08 17.81 44.21
CA VAL A 112 -50.12 16.82 43.71
C VAL A 112 -49.68 17.13 42.27
N ARG A 113 -50.59 17.60 41.40
CA ARG A 113 -50.24 18.05 40.05
C ARG A 113 -49.29 19.25 40.06
N ASN A 114 -49.48 20.20 40.98
CA ASN A 114 -48.58 21.35 41.13
C ASN A 114 -47.19 20.92 41.64
N ALA A 115 -47.11 20.00 42.61
CA ALA A 115 -45.84 19.42 43.06
C ALA A 115 -45.13 18.67 41.92
N ARG A 116 -45.87 17.85 41.16
CA ARG A 116 -45.34 17.11 40.01
C ARG A 116 -44.91 18.02 38.86
N LYS A 117 -45.59 19.14 38.62
CA LYS A 117 -45.19 20.14 37.61
C LYS A 117 -43.83 20.77 37.96
N LYS A 118 -43.60 21.09 39.25
CA LYS A 118 -42.32 21.61 39.74
C LYS A 118 -41.20 20.56 39.62
N GLU A 119 -41.48 19.29 39.93
CA GLU A 119 -40.55 18.17 39.76
C GLU A 119 -40.15 17.97 38.28
N ILE A 120 -41.13 17.87 37.38
CA ILE A 120 -40.91 17.68 35.93
C ILE A 120 -40.09 18.84 35.34
N GLN A 121 -40.26 20.07 35.83
CA GLN A 121 -39.48 21.22 35.36
C GLN A 121 -37.98 21.06 35.68
N GLN A 122 -37.63 20.52 36.87
CA GLN A 122 -36.24 20.23 37.24
C GLN A 122 -35.67 19.04 36.45
N ILE A 123 -36.49 17.98 36.26
CA ILE A 123 -36.12 16.82 35.43
C ILE A 123 -35.85 17.25 33.98
N ARG A 124 -36.68 18.13 33.41
CA ARG A 124 -36.48 18.68 32.05
C ARG A 124 -35.14 19.41 31.94
N GLY A 125 -34.80 20.26 32.91
CA GLY A 125 -33.51 20.96 32.95
C GLY A 125 -32.31 20.00 32.94
N SER A 126 -32.34 18.95 33.77
CA SER A 126 -31.32 17.89 33.81
C SER A 126 -31.25 17.10 32.49
N THR A 127 -32.40 16.85 31.85
CA THR A 127 -32.50 16.12 30.59
C THR A 127 -31.96 16.92 29.41
N TYR A 128 -32.20 18.24 29.35
CA TYR A 128 -31.61 19.11 28.33
C TYR A 128 -30.08 19.13 28.40
N ILE A 129 -29.50 19.24 29.60
CA ILE A 129 -28.04 19.21 29.78
C ILE A 129 -27.45 17.86 29.35
N LYS A 130 -28.10 16.74 29.72
CA LYS A 130 -27.71 15.41 29.21
C LYS A 130 -27.80 15.31 27.69
N GLY A 131 -28.82 15.89 27.07
CA GLY A 131 -28.99 15.92 25.61
C GLY A 131 -27.86 16.70 24.91
N VAL A 132 -27.45 17.84 25.47
CA VAL A 132 -26.30 18.61 24.97
C VAL A 132 -25.02 17.79 25.09
N LEU A 133 -24.74 17.19 26.24
CA LEU A 133 -23.57 16.32 26.44
C LEU A 133 -23.53 15.15 25.44
N LEU A 134 -24.65 14.47 25.23
CA LEU A 134 -24.76 13.36 24.28
C LEU A 134 -24.55 13.82 22.82
N SER A 135 -25.06 15.00 22.48
CA SER A 135 -24.90 15.60 21.14
C SER A 135 -23.44 15.94 20.86
N PHE A 136 -22.71 16.46 21.86
CA PHE A 136 -21.28 16.74 21.74
C PHE A 136 -20.44 15.46 21.55
N ILE A 137 -20.79 14.35 22.20
CA ILE A 137 -20.13 13.05 22.01
C ILE A 137 -20.28 12.54 20.57
N ILE A 138 -21.48 12.67 20.00
CA ILE A 138 -21.77 12.25 18.62
C ILE A 138 -21.10 13.19 17.59
N PHE A 139 -21.02 14.49 17.89
CA PHE A 139 -20.38 15.46 17.01
C PHE A 139 -18.84 15.33 16.99
N HIS A 140 -18.24 15.08 18.16
CA HIS A 140 -16.78 14.90 18.31
C HIS A 140 -16.25 13.66 17.57
N THR A 141 -17.11 12.65 17.36
CA THR A 141 -16.77 11.44 16.61
C THR A 141 -16.96 11.56 15.08
N ARG A 142 -17.62 12.63 14.58
CA ARG A 142 -17.99 12.76 13.15
C ARG A 142 -17.46 14.00 12.42
N SER A 143 -16.63 14.82 13.03
CA SER A 143 -16.12 16.03 12.37
C SER A 143 -14.86 15.77 11.54
N ILE A 144 -15.03 15.39 10.28
CA ILE A 144 -14.05 15.65 9.21
C ILE A 144 -14.81 16.28 8.04
N PHE A 145 -14.92 17.62 8.06
CA PHE A 145 -15.40 18.39 6.92
C PHE A 145 -14.21 18.74 6.01
N ILE A 146 -14.21 18.21 4.79
CA ILE A 146 -13.28 18.64 3.75
C ILE A 146 -14.08 19.47 2.74
N LYS A 147 -13.78 20.76 2.65
CA LYS A 147 -14.28 21.67 1.61
C LYS A 147 -13.07 22.24 0.86
N ASN A 148 -13.17 22.36 -0.47
CA ASN A 148 -12.12 22.84 -1.39
C ASN A 148 -10.84 22.00 -1.48
N ILE A 149 -10.97 20.71 -1.83
CA ILE A 149 -9.84 20.04 -2.49
C ILE A 149 -9.80 20.51 -3.94
N LYS A 150 -8.73 21.22 -4.31
CA LYS A 150 -8.27 21.34 -5.69
C LYS A 150 -7.03 20.47 -5.83
N ALA A 151 -6.98 19.62 -6.85
CA ALA A 151 -5.83 18.78 -7.17
C ALA A 151 -5.36 19.12 -8.59
N LYS A 152 -4.05 19.37 -8.73
CA LYS A 152 -3.34 19.59 -10.00
C LYS A 152 -2.35 18.44 -10.18
N TRP A 153 -2.21 17.94 -11.42
CA TRP A 153 -1.30 16.84 -11.74
C TRP A 153 0.13 17.31 -12.09
N LEU A 154 0.33 18.57 -12.52
CA LEU A 154 1.64 19.22 -12.62
C LEU A 154 1.56 20.70 -12.19
N PRO A 155 2.63 21.28 -11.59
CA PRO A 155 2.59 22.62 -11.00
C PRO A 155 2.47 23.80 -12.01
N ASP A 156 2.83 23.61 -13.28
CA ASP A 156 3.16 24.74 -14.19
C ASP A 156 2.11 25.10 -15.26
N GLN A 157 0.84 24.70 -15.14
CA GLN A 157 -0.19 25.02 -16.15
C GLN A 157 -1.42 25.74 -15.55
N PRO A 158 -1.93 26.86 -16.11
CA PRO A 158 -3.08 27.58 -15.54
C PRO A 158 -4.48 27.05 -15.91
N ASP A 159 -4.73 26.44 -17.08
CA ASP A 159 -6.11 26.12 -17.53
C ASP A 159 -6.29 24.76 -18.27
N TYR A 160 -7.56 24.32 -18.39
CA TYR A 160 -8.02 22.97 -18.79
C TYR A 160 -7.96 22.66 -20.31
N THR A 161 -7.71 21.36 -20.60
CA THR A 161 -8.15 20.51 -21.73
C THR A 161 -8.49 21.20 -23.07
N LEU A 162 -7.47 21.31 -23.95
CA LEU A 162 -7.47 21.47 -25.42
C LEU A 162 -8.66 22.17 -26.12
N ASN A 163 -8.37 23.27 -26.83
CA ASN A 163 -9.06 23.69 -28.06
C ASN A 163 -8.08 24.42 -29.02
N ASP A 164 -8.31 24.23 -30.32
CA ASP A 164 -7.70 24.87 -31.49
C ASP A 164 -6.21 24.64 -31.82
N ILE A 165 -6.02 23.74 -32.80
CA ILE A 165 -4.76 23.49 -33.51
C ILE A 165 -4.66 24.47 -34.69
N THR A 166 -3.49 25.10 -34.85
CA THR A 166 -2.95 25.37 -36.19
C THR A 166 -1.42 25.26 -36.15
N LEU A 167 -0.88 24.41 -37.02
CA LEU A 167 0.55 24.19 -37.24
C LEU A 167 1.04 25.08 -38.38
N ASP A 168 2.25 25.63 -38.25
CA ASP A 168 3.07 25.95 -39.41
C ASP A 168 4.54 25.60 -39.14
N VAL A 169 5.15 24.87 -40.07
CA VAL A 169 6.51 24.34 -40.01
C VAL A 169 7.18 24.66 -41.34
N LYS A 170 8.14 25.58 -41.31
CA LYS A 170 9.30 25.59 -42.22
C LYS A 170 10.42 26.48 -41.67
N ASN A 171 11.45 25.86 -41.11
CA ASN A 171 12.83 25.83 -41.66
C ASN A 171 13.91 25.49 -40.60
N ASN A 172 14.43 24.26 -40.73
CA ASN A 172 15.85 23.86 -40.67
C ASN A 172 16.61 23.74 -39.32
N TRP A 173 16.31 22.63 -38.62
CA TRP A 173 17.20 21.53 -38.17
C TRP A 173 18.68 21.80 -37.75
N LYS A 174 18.99 21.40 -36.50
CA LYS A 174 20.33 21.17 -35.92
C LYS A 174 20.37 19.82 -35.16
N PRO A 175 21.55 19.22 -34.87
CA PRO A 175 21.66 17.87 -34.30
C PRO A 175 21.17 17.81 -32.85
N GLY A 176 20.36 16.79 -32.51
CA GLY A 176 19.71 16.64 -31.20
C GLY A 176 18.21 16.28 -31.22
N ASN A 177 17.66 15.77 -32.34
CA ASN A 177 16.22 15.57 -32.49
C ASN A 177 15.74 14.14 -32.24
N LEU A 178 14.64 14.05 -31.50
CA LEU A 178 13.79 12.88 -31.30
C LEU A 178 13.03 12.56 -32.60
N VAL A 179 13.12 11.31 -33.07
CA VAL A 179 12.44 10.83 -34.28
C VAL A 179 11.20 10.04 -33.88
N ALA A 180 10.03 10.43 -34.40
CA ALA A 180 8.76 9.73 -34.22
C ALA A 180 8.39 8.94 -35.48
N VAL A 181 8.04 7.66 -35.32
CA VAL A 181 7.57 6.78 -36.40
C VAL A 181 6.05 6.60 -36.29
N ILE A 182 5.29 7.10 -37.27
CA ILE A 182 3.82 7.02 -37.32
C ILE A 182 3.38 6.25 -38.59
N GLY A 183 2.20 5.63 -38.55
CA GLY A 183 1.69 4.64 -39.50
C GLY A 183 0.44 3.92 -38.93
N PRO A 184 -0.41 3.31 -39.75
CA PRO A 184 -1.63 2.64 -39.28
C PRO A 184 -1.32 1.40 -38.43
N VAL A 185 -2.30 0.95 -37.64
CA VAL A 185 -2.19 -0.27 -36.82
C VAL A 185 -1.91 -1.46 -37.77
N GLY A 186 -0.74 -2.10 -37.62
CA GLY A 186 -0.25 -3.16 -38.52
C GLY A 186 0.95 -2.76 -39.40
N SER A 187 1.39 -1.50 -39.41
CA SER A 187 2.49 -1.02 -40.28
C SER A 187 3.92 -1.41 -39.85
N GLY A 188 4.08 -2.41 -38.97
CA GLY A 188 5.40 -2.91 -38.58
C GLY A 188 6.24 -2.04 -37.62
N LYS A 189 5.67 -0.99 -36.99
CA LYS A 189 6.42 -0.12 -36.05
C LYS A 189 6.98 -0.87 -34.84
N LEU A 190 6.18 -1.77 -34.26
CA LEU A 190 6.63 -2.69 -33.21
C LEU A 190 7.66 -3.69 -33.76
N SER A 191 7.51 -4.15 -35.01
CA SER A 191 8.49 -5.04 -35.67
C SER A 191 9.86 -4.37 -35.81
N MET A 192 9.93 -3.04 -35.96
CA MET A 192 11.18 -2.31 -36.02
C MET A 192 11.94 -2.35 -34.68
N PHE A 193 11.24 -2.16 -33.55
CA PHE A 193 11.79 -2.34 -32.21
C PHE A 193 12.11 -3.81 -31.90
N TYR A 194 11.21 -4.73 -32.24
CA TYR A 194 11.40 -6.18 -32.07
C TYR A 194 12.60 -6.71 -32.87
N SER A 195 12.96 -6.09 -34.00
CA SER A 195 14.13 -6.51 -34.78
C SER A 195 15.45 -6.27 -34.03
N ILE A 196 15.53 -5.19 -33.24
CA ILE A 196 16.71 -4.86 -32.44
C ILE A 196 16.80 -5.78 -31.22
N SER A 197 15.70 -5.98 -30.50
CA SER A 197 15.66 -6.90 -29.36
C SER A 197 15.98 -8.34 -29.80
N ARG A 198 15.47 -8.80 -30.95
CA ARG A 198 15.80 -10.14 -31.48
C ARG A 198 17.29 -10.31 -31.82
N ARG A 199 17.96 -9.27 -32.29
CA ARG A 199 19.41 -9.32 -32.55
C ARG A 199 20.19 -9.50 -31.25
N VAL A 200 19.89 -8.72 -30.21
CA VAL A 200 20.57 -8.85 -28.91
C VAL A 200 20.28 -10.20 -28.26
N VAL A 201 19.04 -10.68 -28.30
CA VAL A 201 18.66 -12.01 -27.77
C VAL A 201 19.39 -13.15 -28.49
N LYS A 202 19.58 -13.03 -29.81
CA LYS A 202 20.34 -14.01 -30.60
C LYS A 202 21.82 -13.98 -30.22
N VAL A 203 22.42 -12.80 -30.21
CA VAL A 203 23.86 -12.60 -29.93
C VAL A 203 24.23 -13.01 -28.51
N CYS A 204 23.34 -12.80 -27.53
CA CYS A 204 23.54 -13.22 -26.15
C CYS A 204 23.13 -14.69 -25.88
N ALA A 205 22.86 -15.48 -26.91
CA ALA A 205 22.46 -16.89 -26.81
C ALA A 205 21.27 -17.15 -25.85
N LEU A 206 20.33 -16.21 -25.73
CA LEU A 206 19.19 -16.27 -24.80
C LEU A 206 17.95 -16.95 -25.39
N LYS A 207 17.98 -17.33 -26.67
CA LYS A 207 16.82 -17.87 -27.39
C LYS A 207 16.33 -19.19 -26.80
N GLU A 208 17.25 -20.07 -26.41
CA GLU A 208 16.93 -21.36 -25.82
C GLU A 208 16.41 -21.21 -24.38
N ASP A 209 16.97 -20.28 -23.60
CA ASP A 209 16.50 -20.01 -22.24
C ASP A 209 15.05 -19.50 -22.23
N PHE A 210 14.70 -18.59 -23.14
CA PHE A 210 13.32 -18.12 -23.25
C PHE A 210 12.35 -19.21 -23.71
N ALA A 211 12.80 -20.23 -24.44
CA ALA A 211 11.93 -21.33 -24.83
C ALA A 211 11.61 -22.27 -23.64
N GLN A 212 12.51 -22.34 -22.65
CA GLN A 212 12.34 -23.17 -21.45
C GLN A 212 11.47 -22.51 -20.38
N LEU A 213 11.34 -21.18 -20.39
CA LEU A 213 10.54 -20.45 -19.40
C LEU A 213 9.02 -20.58 -19.67
N PRO A 214 8.19 -20.75 -18.63
CA PRO A 214 6.74 -21.04 -18.76
C PRO A 214 5.93 -19.92 -19.43
N SER A 215 6.43 -18.68 -19.46
CA SER A 215 5.81 -17.56 -20.18
C SER A 215 6.80 -16.85 -21.11
N GLY A 216 7.87 -17.54 -21.52
CA GLY A 216 8.91 -17.00 -22.38
C GLY A 216 9.56 -15.73 -21.82
N ASP A 217 9.64 -14.71 -22.66
CA ASP A 217 10.20 -13.38 -22.34
C ASP A 217 9.38 -12.58 -21.31
N ARG A 218 8.12 -12.96 -21.08
CA ARG A 218 7.22 -12.32 -20.10
C ARG A 218 7.27 -12.94 -18.71
N THR A 219 8.12 -13.94 -18.50
CA THR A 219 8.19 -14.66 -17.23
C THR A 219 8.73 -13.76 -16.13
N LEU A 220 8.02 -13.72 -14.99
CA LEU A 220 8.42 -12.90 -13.84
C LEU A 220 9.53 -13.62 -13.05
N VAL A 221 10.74 -13.09 -13.14
CA VAL A 221 11.99 -13.73 -12.65
C VAL A 221 12.13 -13.71 -11.11
N GLY A 222 11.31 -12.92 -10.40
CA GLY A 222 11.34 -12.79 -8.94
C GLY A 222 12.54 -12.00 -8.41
N ASP A 223 12.58 -11.76 -7.09
CA ASP A 223 13.66 -10.99 -6.45
C ASP A 223 15.02 -11.68 -6.65
N LYS A 224 16.04 -10.91 -7.06
CA LYS A 224 17.41 -11.37 -7.41
C LYS A 224 17.49 -12.47 -8.48
N GLY A 225 16.40 -12.77 -9.18
CA GLY A 225 16.36 -13.84 -10.16
C GLY A 225 16.67 -15.22 -9.58
N VAL A 226 16.11 -15.53 -8.41
CA VAL A 226 16.19 -16.88 -7.79
C VAL A 226 15.70 -17.98 -8.74
N SER A 227 14.82 -17.65 -9.67
CA SER A 227 14.31 -18.58 -10.68
C SER A 227 15.28 -18.88 -11.84
N LEU A 228 16.42 -18.17 -11.93
CA LEU A 228 17.37 -18.28 -13.04
C LEU A 228 18.70 -18.89 -12.60
N SER A 229 19.33 -19.64 -13.50
CA SER A 229 20.68 -20.17 -13.28
C SER A 229 21.75 -19.07 -13.29
N GLY A 230 22.95 -19.36 -12.76
CA GLY A 230 24.10 -18.45 -12.79
C GLY A 230 24.41 -17.92 -14.19
N GLY A 231 24.54 -18.83 -15.18
CA GLY A 231 24.80 -18.48 -16.57
C GLY A 231 23.66 -17.74 -17.26
N GLN A 232 22.40 -18.01 -16.90
CA GLN A 232 21.26 -17.22 -17.41
C GLN A 232 21.29 -15.78 -16.89
N ARG A 233 21.59 -15.59 -15.59
CA ARG A 233 21.73 -14.25 -15.01
C ARG A 233 22.88 -13.48 -15.65
N ALA A 234 24.02 -14.13 -15.90
CA ALA A 234 25.16 -13.53 -16.59
C ALA A 234 24.79 -13.09 -18.02
N ARG A 235 24.15 -13.96 -18.82
CA ARG A 235 23.71 -13.65 -20.19
C ARG A 235 22.66 -12.53 -20.23
N ILE A 236 21.70 -12.52 -19.31
CA ILE A 236 20.72 -11.43 -19.21
C ILE A 236 21.39 -10.12 -18.81
N SER A 237 22.37 -10.16 -17.90
CA SER A 237 23.16 -8.98 -17.51
C SER A 237 23.93 -8.41 -18.71
N LEU A 238 24.61 -9.27 -19.47
CA LEU A 238 25.32 -8.89 -20.69
C LEU A 238 24.35 -8.32 -21.75
N ALA A 239 23.22 -8.98 -21.99
CA ALA A 239 22.19 -8.50 -22.91
C ALA A 239 21.66 -7.12 -22.52
N ARG A 240 21.49 -6.84 -21.22
CA ARG A 240 21.09 -5.52 -20.71
C ARG A 240 22.12 -4.45 -21.01
N ALA A 241 23.41 -4.77 -20.86
CA ALA A 241 24.49 -3.84 -21.19
C ALA A 241 24.49 -3.52 -22.69
N VAL A 242 24.50 -4.56 -23.54
CA VAL A 242 24.55 -4.45 -25.01
C VAL A 242 23.33 -3.72 -25.58
N TYR A 243 22.15 -3.93 -25.00
CA TYR A 243 20.92 -3.29 -25.44
C TYR A 243 20.93 -1.75 -25.25
N LYS A 244 21.67 -1.23 -24.25
CA LYS A 244 21.70 0.20 -23.92
C LYS A 244 22.38 1.07 -24.99
N ARG A 245 23.20 0.49 -25.88
CA ARG A 245 24.00 1.19 -26.90
C ARG A 245 24.83 2.35 -26.30
N ALA A 246 25.84 2.01 -25.52
CA ALA A 246 26.85 2.96 -25.05
C ALA A 246 28.02 3.09 -26.03
N ASP A 247 28.83 4.14 -25.86
CA ASP A 247 30.10 4.30 -26.60
C ASP A 247 31.26 3.52 -25.94
N VAL A 248 31.20 3.36 -24.61
CA VAL A 248 32.16 2.60 -23.81
C VAL A 248 31.43 1.53 -23.00
N TYR A 249 31.94 0.31 -23.02
CA TYR A 249 31.47 -0.83 -22.24
C TYR A 249 32.55 -1.28 -21.26
N LEU A 250 32.19 -1.41 -19.99
CA LEU A 250 33.02 -2.00 -18.95
C LEU A 250 32.38 -3.34 -18.56
N LEU A 251 33.06 -4.44 -18.86
CA LEU A 251 32.58 -5.79 -18.62
C LEU A 251 33.45 -6.45 -17.55
N ASP A 252 32.84 -6.71 -16.39
CA ASP A 252 33.49 -7.34 -15.24
C ASP A 252 33.15 -8.84 -15.22
N ASP A 253 34.09 -9.64 -15.72
CA ASP A 253 34.05 -11.10 -15.84
C ASP A 253 32.71 -11.69 -16.32
N PRO A 254 32.23 -11.31 -17.53
CA PRO A 254 30.90 -11.69 -18.00
C PRO A 254 30.74 -13.16 -18.40
N LEU A 255 31.84 -13.93 -18.49
CA LEU A 255 31.87 -15.29 -19.04
C LEU A 255 32.09 -16.40 -18.00
N SER A 256 32.42 -16.08 -16.74
CA SER A 256 32.79 -17.09 -15.74
C SER A 256 31.68 -18.05 -15.35
N ALA A 257 30.42 -17.60 -15.36
CA ALA A 257 29.26 -18.42 -14.98
C ALA A 257 28.65 -19.19 -16.17
N VAL A 258 29.33 -19.25 -17.31
CA VAL A 258 28.78 -19.73 -18.59
C VAL A 258 29.68 -20.82 -19.18
N ASP A 259 29.07 -21.90 -19.69
CA ASP A 259 29.79 -23.03 -20.30
C ASP A 259 30.71 -22.59 -21.45
N ALA A 260 31.86 -23.25 -21.63
CA ALA A 260 32.87 -22.87 -22.61
C ALA A 260 32.34 -22.68 -24.05
N HIS A 261 31.39 -23.53 -24.49
CA HIS A 261 30.79 -23.40 -25.82
C HIS A 261 29.95 -22.12 -25.96
N VAL A 262 29.12 -21.82 -24.96
CA VAL A 262 28.30 -20.60 -24.93
C VAL A 262 29.18 -19.38 -24.72
N GLY A 263 30.23 -19.49 -23.89
CA GLY A 263 31.23 -18.45 -23.67
C GLY A 263 31.95 -18.05 -24.97
N LYS A 264 32.38 -19.04 -25.77
CA LYS A 264 32.97 -18.80 -27.09
C LYS A 264 32.01 -18.08 -28.04
N HIS A 265 30.75 -18.53 -28.11
CA HIS A 265 29.73 -17.85 -28.91
C HIS A 265 29.51 -16.40 -28.46
N LEU A 266 29.45 -16.13 -27.14
CA LEU A 266 29.31 -14.77 -26.62
C LEU A 266 30.54 -13.91 -26.96
N PHE A 267 31.74 -14.45 -26.86
CA PHE A 267 32.95 -13.71 -27.17
C PHE A 267 33.06 -13.36 -28.67
N GLU A 268 32.80 -14.33 -29.54
CA GLU A 268 32.85 -14.17 -31.01
C GLU A 268 31.69 -13.30 -31.54
N ASP A 269 30.44 -13.66 -31.24
CA ASP A 269 29.29 -12.97 -31.82
C ASP A 269 28.94 -11.66 -31.10
N CYS A 270 29.15 -11.58 -29.77
CA CYS A 270 28.77 -10.40 -28.98
C CYS A 270 29.91 -9.40 -28.80
N ILE A 271 31.02 -9.82 -28.21
CA ILE A 271 32.10 -8.91 -27.80
C ILE A 271 32.91 -8.47 -29.01
N THR A 272 33.41 -9.40 -29.81
CA THR A 272 34.24 -9.09 -31.00
C THR A 272 33.41 -8.80 -32.25
N GLY A 273 32.22 -9.40 -32.38
CA GLY A 273 31.30 -9.19 -33.50
C GLY A 273 30.41 -7.96 -33.33
N PHE A 274 29.42 -8.04 -32.43
CA PHE A 274 28.40 -6.99 -32.27
C PHE A 274 28.94 -5.67 -31.70
N LEU A 275 29.96 -5.72 -30.83
CA LEU A 275 30.57 -4.54 -30.21
C LEU A 275 31.86 -4.06 -30.89
N LYS A 276 32.19 -4.56 -32.10
CA LYS A 276 33.44 -4.26 -32.82
C LYS A 276 33.78 -2.77 -32.96
N GLU A 277 32.76 -1.92 -33.15
CA GLU A 277 32.93 -0.47 -33.35
C GLU A 277 32.91 0.34 -32.05
N LYS A 278 32.82 -0.31 -30.89
CA LYS A 278 32.69 0.33 -29.57
C LYS A 278 33.91 0.07 -28.72
N THR A 279 34.21 0.95 -27.78
CA THR A 279 35.30 0.74 -26.83
C THR A 279 34.83 -0.26 -25.76
N VAL A 280 35.48 -1.42 -25.67
CA VAL A 280 35.15 -2.45 -24.68
C VAL A 280 36.36 -2.70 -23.80
N MET A 281 36.19 -2.51 -22.49
CA MET A 281 37.15 -2.93 -21.48
C MET A 281 36.63 -4.21 -20.83
N LEU A 282 37.32 -5.32 -21.07
CA LEU A 282 36.99 -6.62 -20.53
C LEU A 282 37.95 -6.95 -19.39
N ILE A 283 37.41 -7.17 -18.20
CA ILE A 283 38.12 -7.73 -17.06
C ILE A 283 37.76 -9.21 -17.04
N THR A 284 38.74 -10.11 -17.09
CA THR A 284 38.49 -11.55 -17.00
C THR A 284 39.73 -12.27 -16.47
N HIS A 285 39.49 -13.40 -15.81
CA HIS A 285 40.54 -14.35 -15.43
C HIS A 285 40.81 -15.40 -16.52
N GLN A 286 39.97 -15.49 -17.57
CA GLN A 286 40.08 -16.51 -18.59
C GLN A 286 41.06 -16.12 -19.69
N ILE A 287 42.21 -16.80 -19.72
CA ILE A 287 43.36 -16.48 -20.58
C ILE A 287 43.07 -16.77 -22.07
N GLN A 288 42.21 -17.74 -22.37
CA GLN A 288 41.86 -18.16 -23.73
C GLN A 288 41.41 -17.01 -24.66
N TYR A 289 40.78 -15.98 -24.09
CA TYR A 289 40.25 -14.85 -24.85
C TYR A 289 41.27 -13.73 -25.10
N LEU A 290 42.41 -13.73 -24.40
CA LEU A 290 43.46 -12.69 -24.53
C LEU A 290 44.15 -12.69 -25.90
N THR A 291 44.05 -13.80 -26.64
CA THR A 291 44.62 -13.92 -28.00
C THR A 291 43.88 -13.07 -29.04
N HIS A 292 42.70 -12.56 -28.72
CA HIS A 292 41.84 -11.81 -29.64
C HIS A 292 41.58 -10.38 -29.18
N VAL A 293 42.35 -9.89 -28.21
CA VAL A 293 42.25 -8.53 -27.67
C VAL A 293 43.38 -7.67 -28.20
N ASP A 294 43.09 -6.41 -28.53
CA ASP A 294 44.08 -5.47 -29.07
C ASP A 294 45.17 -5.11 -28.05
N HIS A 295 44.78 -4.90 -26.79
CA HIS A 295 45.69 -4.52 -25.69
C HIS A 295 45.33 -5.22 -24.39
N VAL A 296 46.33 -5.65 -23.64
CA VAL A 296 46.21 -6.31 -22.33
C VAL A 296 46.90 -5.46 -21.27
N MET A 297 46.25 -5.32 -20.11
CA MET A 297 46.76 -4.61 -18.95
C MET A 297 46.86 -5.56 -17.76
N LEU A 298 48.06 -5.76 -17.25
CA LEU A 298 48.33 -6.57 -16.06
C LEU A 298 48.39 -5.68 -14.82
N LEU A 299 47.62 -6.04 -13.80
CA LEU A 299 47.56 -5.35 -12.52
C LEU A 299 48.13 -6.25 -11.43
N GLU A 300 49.17 -5.80 -10.73
CA GLU A 300 49.69 -6.45 -9.53
C GLU A 300 49.67 -5.48 -8.36
N LYS A 301 49.10 -5.89 -7.20
CA LYS A 301 49.04 -5.10 -5.96
C LYS A 301 48.48 -3.66 -6.12
N GLY A 302 47.59 -3.45 -7.09
CA GLY A 302 46.96 -2.15 -7.36
C GLY A 302 47.79 -1.20 -8.23
N SER A 303 48.94 -1.65 -8.76
CA SER A 303 49.73 -0.95 -9.78
C SER A 303 49.68 -1.68 -11.12
N VAL A 304 49.78 -0.92 -12.23
CA VAL A 304 49.90 -1.50 -13.57
C VAL A 304 51.33 -1.97 -13.75
N GLU A 305 51.53 -3.28 -13.83
CA GLU A 305 52.84 -3.91 -14.01
C GLU A 305 53.24 -3.88 -15.49
N ALA A 306 52.29 -4.18 -16.38
CA ALA A 306 52.54 -4.21 -17.81
C ALA A 306 51.29 -3.80 -18.61
N PHE A 307 51.51 -3.10 -19.71
CA PHE A 307 50.46 -2.69 -20.66
C PHE A 307 51.00 -2.79 -22.08
N GLY A 308 50.33 -3.55 -22.95
CA GLY A 308 50.79 -3.73 -24.32
C GLY A 308 49.95 -4.72 -25.11
N THR A 309 50.37 -4.99 -26.34
CA THR A 309 49.80 -6.09 -27.15
C THR A 309 50.28 -7.45 -26.62
N THR A 310 49.51 -8.51 -26.84
CA THR A 310 49.86 -9.86 -26.35
C THR A 310 51.25 -10.32 -26.84
N THR A 311 51.64 -9.96 -28.06
CA THR A 311 52.97 -10.27 -28.62
C THR A 311 54.11 -9.50 -27.95
N GLN A 312 53.88 -8.23 -27.59
CA GLN A 312 54.85 -7.41 -26.85
C GLN A 312 55.04 -7.90 -25.42
N LEU A 313 53.95 -8.32 -24.77
CA LEU A 313 53.99 -8.85 -23.41
C LEU A 313 54.71 -10.21 -23.36
N LEU A 314 54.48 -11.10 -24.32
CA LEU A 314 55.21 -12.36 -24.43
C LEU A 314 56.71 -12.16 -24.69
N ALA A 315 57.09 -11.14 -25.47
CA ALA A 315 58.50 -10.81 -25.72
C ALA A 315 59.20 -10.18 -24.51
N SER A 316 58.45 -9.62 -23.55
CA SER A 316 59.00 -8.96 -22.36
C SER A 316 59.52 -9.93 -21.30
N GLY A 317 59.29 -11.23 -21.46
CA GLY A 317 59.81 -12.28 -20.56
C GLY A 317 59.21 -12.26 -19.15
N LEU A 318 58.17 -11.45 -18.91
CA LEU A 318 57.35 -11.52 -17.70
C LEU A 318 56.62 -12.88 -17.66
N ASP A 319 56.32 -13.35 -16.45
CA ASP A 319 55.85 -14.69 -16.01
C ASP A 319 54.54 -15.21 -16.65
N PHE A 320 54.17 -14.71 -17.82
CA PHE A 320 52.99 -15.05 -18.61
C PHE A 320 52.96 -16.50 -19.06
N THR A 321 54.11 -17.15 -19.26
CA THR A 321 54.20 -18.56 -19.69
C THR A 321 53.72 -19.53 -18.62
N GLN A 322 53.95 -19.25 -17.33
CA GLN A 322 53.45 -20.09 -16.24
C GLN A 322 51.92 -20.05 -16.09
N LEU A 323 51.30 -18.93 -16.47
CA LEU A 323 49.84 -18.79 -16.52
C LEU A 323 49.22 -19.42 -17.77
N LEU A 324 49.96 -19.47 -18.89
CA LEU A 324 49.51 -20.09 -20.14
C LEU A 324 49.63 -21.62 -20.15
N ASP A 325 50.57 -22.19 -19.39
CA ASP A 325 50.88 -23.63 -19.35
C ASP A 325 50.16 -24.40 -18.23
N ALA A 326 49.31 -23.76 -17.41
CA ALA A 326 48.52 -24.46 -16.40
C ALA A 326 47.35 -25.22 -17.07
N PRO A 327 47.35 -26.56 -17.11
CA PRO A 327 46.22 -27.32 -17.62
C PRO A 327 45.00 -27.12 -16.70
N GLU A 328 43.81 -27.07 -17.31
CA GLU A 328 42.52 -26.98 -16.64
C GLU A 328 42.34 -28.14 -15.64
N GLU A 329 42.59 -27.88 -14.36
CA GLU A 329 42.08 -28.68 -13.25
C GLU A 329 40.96 -27.91 -12.57
N GLU A 330 39.71 -28.23 -12.91
CA GLU A 330 38.63 -28.54 -11.96
C GLU A 330 37.31 -28.80 -12.70
N ASP A 331 36.77 -30.00 -12.50
CA ASP A 331 35.35 -30.24 -12.17
C ASP A 331 35.07 -31.74 -12.04
N LYS A 332 35.54 -32.32 -10.92
CA LYS A 332 35.05 -33.61 -10.38
C LYS A 332 35.14 -33.61 -8.85
N ALA A 333 34.26 -32.85 -8.21
CA ALA A 333 33.93 -33.08 -6.81
C ALA A 333 32.52 -32.55 -6.53
N GLU A 334 31.50 -33.35 -6.82
CA GLU A 334 30.22 -33.41 -6.10
C GLU A 334 29.31 -34.41 -6.83
N ASN A 335 29.43 -35.69 -6.49
CA ASN A 335 28.39 -36.71 -6.68
C ASN A 335 28.75 -37.94 -5.84
N GLU A 336 28.12 -38.02 -4.66
CA GLU A 336 27.85 -39.16 -3.77
C GLU A 336 27.54 -38.50 -2.41
N VAL A 337 26.32 -38.50 -1.87
CA VAL A 337 25.54 -39.64 -1.36
C VAL A 337 24.11 -39.13 -1.03
N ASP A 338 23.06 -39.76 -1.58
CA ASP A 338 22.07 -40.61 -0.85
C ASP A 338 20.72 -40.69 -1.60
N ASP A 339 20.58 -41.77 -2.38
CA ASP A 339 19.30 -42.33 -2.78
C ASP A 339 18.73 -43.12 -1.60
N ASN A 340 17.74 -42.56 -0.90
CA ASN A 340 16.75 -43.33 -0.14
C ASN A 340 15.57 -42.46 0.30
N ALA A 341 14.52 -42.36 -0.53
CA ALA A 341 13.13 -42.35 -0.06
C ALA A 341 12.17 -42.35 -1.27
N SER A 342 11.76 -43.56 -1.65
CA SER A 342 10.60 -43.79 -2.50
C SER A 342 9.33 -43.14 -1.94
N GLY A 343 8.66 -42.37 -2.80
CA GLY A 343 7.21 -42.42 -2.99
C GLY A 343 6.31 -41.91 -1.87
N THR A 344 5.76 -40.70 -2.04
CA THR A 344 4.34 -40.43 -1.75
C THR A 344 3.85 -39.29 -2.64
N LEU A 345 3.22 -39.65 -3.76
CA LEU A 345 2.38 -38.74 -4.55
C LEU A 345 1.14 -38.38 -3.73
N LEU A 346 1.04 -37.13 -3.29
CA LEU A 346 -0.22 -36.56 -2.79
C LEU A 346 -0.79 -35.59 -3.81
N HIS A 347 -1.77 -36.10 -4.56
CA HIS A 347 -2.77 -35.29 -5.26
C HIS A 347 -3.32 -34.18 -4.35
N PRO A 348 -3.45 -32.92 -4.80
CA PRO A 348 -4.28 -31.96 -4.12
C PRO A 348 -5.76 -32.35 -4.31
N ARG A 349 -6.35 -32.89 -3.24
CA ARG A 349 -7.77 -33.23 -3.14
C ARG A 349 -8.62 -31.97 -3.28
N GLN A 350 -9.27 -31.84 -4.43
CA GLN A 350 -10.44 -30.97 -4.62
C GLN A 350 -11.61 -31.53 -3.81
N SER A 351 -11.79 -31.07 -2.57
CA SER A 351 -13.04 -31.33 -1.84
C SER A 351 -13.24 -30.30 -0.75
N SER A 352 -13.99 -29.24 -1.07
CA SER A 352 -15.03 -28.61 -0.22
C SER A 352 -15.34 -27.17 -0.67
N VAL A 353 -16.08 -27.01 -1.77
CA VAL A 353 -16.61 -25.70 -2.21
C VAL A 353 -18.15 -25.73 -2.37
N ARG A 354 -18.85 -26.81 -1.99
CA ARG A 354 -20.28 -26.97 -2.30
C ARG A 354 -21.28 -26.66 -1.18
N HIS A 355 -20.87 -26.24 0.02
CA HIS A 355 -21.80 -26.05 1.16
C HIS A 355 -22.09 -24.61 1.63
N LEU A 356 -21.86 -23.58 0.80
CA LEU A 356 -22.07 -22.17 1.22
C LEU A 356 -23.02 -21.37 0.31
N LYS A 357 -24.13 -21.98 -0.12
CA LYS A 357 -25.14 -21.31 -0.96
C LYS A 357 -26.42 -20.83 -0.25
N HIS A 358 -26.51 -20.84 1.09
CA HIS A 358 -27.80 -20.55 1.75
C HIS A 358 -27.82 -19.45 2.83
N ASN A 359 -26.87 -18.51 2.85
CA ASN A 359 -26.95 -17.34 3.74
C ASN A 359 -26.46 -16.07 3.02
N LEU A 360 -27.23 -15.55 2.06
CA LEU A 360 -26.72 -14.69 0.98
C LEU A 360 -26.74 -13.16 1.19
N SER A 361 -27.22 -12.62 2.31
CA SER A 361 -27.24 -11.15 2.51
C SER A 361 -26.16 -10.62 3.47
N LEU A 362 -26.00 -11.20 4.66
CA LEU A 362 -24.97 -10.76 5.63
C LEU A 362 -23.55 -11.24 5.29
N SER A 363 -23.41 -12.39 4.62
CA SER A 363 -22.11 -12.97 4.25
C SER A 363 -21.39 -12.15 3.18
N ARG A 364 -22.12 -11.51 2.25
CA ARG A 364 -21.53 -10.72 1.16
C ARG A 364 -20.67 -9.57 1.68
N SER A 365 -21.08 -8.88 2.75
CA SER A 365 -20.29 -7.79 3.32
C SER A 365 -19.00 -8.30 3.98
N LEU A 366 -19.08 -9.36 4.79
CA LEU A 366 -17.90 -9.96 5.45
C LEU A 366 -16.92 -10.58 4.45
N ILE A 367 -17.43 -11.19 3.37
CA ILE A 367 -16.63 -11.72 2.27
C ILE A 367 -15.94 -10.57 1.54
N THR A 368 -16.64 -9.46 1.29
CA THR A 368 -16.07 -8.26 0.65
C THR A 368 -14.96 -7.68 1.52
N THR A 369 -15.16 -7.51 2.83
CA THR A 369 -14.13 -7.01 3.75
C THR A 369 -12.91 -7.94 3.82
N LYS A 370 -13.12 -9.26 3.88
CA LYS A 370 -12.01 -10.25 3.84
C LYS A 370 -11.25 -10.22 2.52
N ILE A 371 -11.95 -10.07 1.38
CA ILE A 371 -11.33 -9.90 0.07
C ILE A 371 -10.52 -8.61 0.05
N TYR A 372 -11.04 -7.49 0.56
CA TYR A 372 -10.29 -6.23 0.63
C TYR A 372 -9.06 -6.33 1.51
N ILE A 373 -9.13 -6.99 2.67
CA ILE A 373 -7.96 -7.21 3.55
C ILE A 373 -6.90 -8.06 2.84
N ALA A 374 -7.33 -9.11 2.14
CA ALA A 374 -6.42 -9.93 1.32
C ALA A 374 -5.80 -9.12 0.18
N LEU A 375 -6.60 -8.32 -0.53
CA LEU A 375 -6.15 -7.43 -1.61
C LEU A 375 -5.20 -6.35 -1.09
N LEU A 376 -5.39 -5.90 0.16
CA LEU A 376 -4.49 -4.95 0.82
C LEU A 376 -3.12 -5.58 1.13
N GLY A 377 -3.11 -6.83 1.59
CA GLY A 377 -1.88 -7.59 1.76
C GLY A 377 -1.13 -7.77 0.44
N ILE A 378 -1.88 -8.08 -0.63
CA ILE A 378 -1.34 -8.28 -1.99
C ILE A 378 -0.80 -6.98 -2.59
N THR A 379 -1.42 -5.82 -2.35
CA THR A 379 -0.99 -4.53 -2.92
C THR A 379 0.14 -3.85 -2.15
N ARG A 380 0.37 -4.23 -0.89
CA ARG A 380 1.45 -3.68 -0.05
C ARG A 380 2.81 -4.34 -0.31
N SER A 381 2.83 -5.63 -0.65
CA SER A 381 4.05 -6.39 -0.92
C SER A 381 4.87 -5.84 -2.11
N PRO A 382 4.27 -5.47 -3.26
CA PRO A 382 5.00 -4.92 -4.41
C PRO A 382 5.78 -3.64 -4.12
N VAL A 383 5.28 -2.75 -3.26
CA VAL A 383 5.96 -1.50 -2.90
C VAL A 383 7.29 -1.78 -2.20
N PHE A 384 7.29 -2.74 -1.27
CA PHE A 384 8.49 -3.07 -0.49
C PHE A 384 9.46 -3.97 -1.25
N SER A 385 8.97 -4.92 -2.05
CA SER A 385 9.83 -5.74 -2.89
C SER A 385 10.54 -4.88 -3.94
N HIS A 386 9.80 -3.98 -4.62
CA HIS A 386 10.38 -3.03 -5.56
C HIS A 386 11.44 -2.13 -4.91
N LEU A 387 11.18 -1.66 -3.69
CA LEU A 387 12.14 -0.84 -2.93
C LEU A 387 13.41 -1.60 -2.55
N SER A 388 13.25 -2.83 -2.04
CA SER A 388 14.37 -3.70 -1.70
C SER A 388 15.24 -4.02 -2.91
N ALA A 389 14.62 -4.39 -4.03
CA ALA A 389 15.29 -4.64 -5.30
C ALA A 389 16.03 -3.39 -5.83
N SER A 390 15.40 -2.22 -5.72
CA SER A 390 16.00 -0.94 -6.13
C SER A 390 17.24 -0.58 -5.31
N LEU A 391 17.20 -0.82 -4.00
CA LEU A 391 18.31 -0.52 -3.10
C LEU A 391 19.51 -1.46 -3.32
N GLN A 392 19.25 -2.74 -3.59
CA GLN A 392 20.30 -3.71 -3.88
C GLN A 392 20.93 -3.47 -5.27
N GLY A 393 20.14 -3.06 -6.26
CA GLY A 393 20.59 -2.80 -7.64
C GLY A 393 21.16 -1.40 -7.89
N LEU A 394 21.47 -0.63 -6.85
CA LEU A 394 21.71 0.82 -6.96
C LEU A 394 22.87 1.20 -7.91
N THR A 395 23.92 0.39 -8.01
CA THR A 395 25.03 0.62 -8.95
C THR A 395 24.55 0.57 -10.38
N THR A 396 23.80 -0.48 -10.73
CA THR A 396 23.27 -0.67 -12.08
C THR A 396 22.30 0.46 -12.42
N ILE A 397 21.39 0.80 -11.50
CA ILE A 397 20.39 1.85 -11.73
C ILE A 397 21.06 3.19 -12.02
N ARG A 398 22.17 3.50 -11.34
CA ARG A 398 22.95 4.72 -11.58
C ARG A 398 23.72 4.68 -12.89
N ALA A 399 24.39 3.56 -13.18
CA ALA A 399 25.10 3.37 -14.44
C ALA A 399 24.16 3.45 -15.66
N PHE A 400 22.90 3.05 -15.50
CA PHE A 400 21.88 3.10 -16.55
C PHE A 400 21.08 4.41 -16.59
N GLU A 401 21.29 5.35 -15.66
CA GLU A 401 20.46 6.56 -15.48
C GLU A 401 18.94 6.26 -15.44
N ALA A 402 18.58 5.09 -14.91
CA ALA A 402 17.20 4.59 -14.91
C ALA A 402 16.37 5.07 -13.70
N GLN A 403 16.89 5.98 -12.87
CA GLN A 403 16.20 6.51 -11.70
C GLN A 403 14.78 7.05 -11.99
N PRO A 404 14.53 7.86 -13.05
CA PRO A 404 13.20 8.43 -13.27
C PRO A 404 12.15 7.37 -13.63
N VAL A 405 12.55 6.31 -14.33
CA VAL A 405 11.65 5.19 -14.67
C VAL A 405 11.24 4.43 -13.42
N LEU A 406 12.21 4.11 -12.55
CA LEU A 406 11.94 3.42 -11.28
C LEU A 406 11.11 4.27 -10.31
N ILE A 407 11.31 5.58 -10.27
CA ILE A 407 10.47 6.49 -9.48
C ILE A 407 9.03 6.44 -9.96
N LYS A 408 8.79 6.46 -11.28
CA LYS A 408 7.44 6.36 -11.84
C LYS A 408 6.78 5.02 -11.52
N GLU A 409 7.53 3.93 -11.57
CA GLU A 409 7.00 2.60 -11.23
C GLU A 409 6.68 2.47 -9.74
N PHE A 410 7.54 3.02 -8.88
CA PHE A 410 7.28 3.09 -7.45
C PHE A 410 6.03 3.92 -7.14
N ASP A 411 5.88 5.09 -7.77
CA ASP A 411 4.70 5.96 -7.62
C ASP A 411 3.42 5.22 -8.09
N ASN A 412 3.48 4.44 -9.17
CA ASN A 412 2.36 3.58 -9.62
C ASN A 412 1.96 2.51 -8.59
N HIS A 413 2.93 1.77 -8.04
CA HIS A 413 2.65 0.77 -7.00
C HIS A 413 2.05 1.42 -5.75
N GLN A 414 2.51 2.61 -5.41
CA GLN A 414 2.06 3.36 -4.27
C GLN A 414 0.63 3.92 -4.45
N ASP A 415 0.28 4.36 -5.65
CA ASP A 415 -1.06 4.80 -6.01
C ASP A 415 -2.05 3.63 -6.00
N LEU A 416 -1.65 2.46 -6.50
CA LEU A 416 -2.47 1.25 -6.43
C LEU A 416 -2.75 0.84 -4.97
N HIS A 417 -1.73 0.81 -4.11
CA HIS A 417 -1.91 0.53 -2.69
C HIS A 417 -2.78 1.59 -1.99
N SER A 418 -2.56 2.88 -2.29
CA SER A 418 -3.31 3.97 -1.67
C SER A 418 -4.76 4.03 -2.11
N SER A 419 -5.06 3.70 -3.37
CA SER A 419 -6.43 3.62 -3.89
C SER A 419 -7.20 2.45 -3.27
N ALA A 420 -6.57 1.28 -3.13
CA ALA A 420 -7.17 0.13 -2.45
C ALA A 420 -7.52 0.45 -0.98
N TRP A 421 -6.59 1.10 -0.26
CA TRP A 421 -6.81 1.56 1.11
C TRP A 421 -7.95 2.59 1.21
N TYR A 422 -8.01 3.54 0.27
CA TYR A 422 -9.10 4.52 0.23
C TYR A 422 -10.46 3.85 -0.01
N MET A 423 -10.52 2.89 -0.93
CA MET A 423 -11.73 2.13 -1.25
C MET A 423 -12.24 1.33 -0.05
N PHE A 424 -11.33 0.75 0.74
CA PHE A 424 -11.67 0.08 1.99
C PHE A 424 -12.30 1.04 3.02
N ILE A 425 -11.68 2.21 3.24
CA ILE A 425 -12.21 3.22 4.17
C ILE A 425 -13.56 3.74 3.70
N ALA A 426 -13.71 4.04 2.40
CA ALA A 426 -14.96 4.52 1.82
C ALA A 426 -16.08 3.48 1.97
N SER A 427 -15.78 2.20 1.73
CA SER A 427 -16.73 1.10 1.87
C SER A 427 -17.19 0.93 3.32
N ASN A 428 -16.27 0.96 4.28
CA ASN A 428 -16.61 0.88 5.70
C ASN A 428 -17.50 2.06 6.15
N ARG A 429 -17.22 3.27 5.65
CA ARG A 429 -18.05 4.45 5.93
C ARG A 429 -19.45 4.34 5.31
N ALA A 430 -19.53 3.91 4.05
CA ALA A 430 -20.81 3.72 3.35
C ALA A 430 -21.66 2.64 4.03
N PHE A 431 -21.05 1.52 4.42
CA PHE A 431 -21.70 0.47 5.20
C PHE A 431 -22.20 1.00 6.56
N GLY A 432 -21.37 1.78 7.26
CA GLY A 432 -21.75 2.42 8.51
C GLY A 432 -22.97 3.35 8.36
N PHE A 433 -23.05 4.11 7.27
CA PHE A 433 -24.20 4.96 6.96
C PHE A 433 -25.46 4.14 6.62
N TRP A 434 -25.30 3.07 5.83
CA TRP A 434 -26.41 2.19 5.47
C TRP A 434 -27.02 1.51 6.71
N LEU A 435 -26.18 1.04 7.64
CA LEU A 435 -26.65 0.52 8.93
C LEU A 435 -27.39 1.58 9.77
N ASP A 436 -26.91 2.83 9.79
CA ASP A 436 -27.63 3.92 10.48
C ASP A 436 -29.02 4.13 9.87
N ALA A 437 -29.14 4.09 8.54
CA ALA A 437 -30.43 4.22 7.85
C ALA A 437 -31.38 3.06 8.17
N VAL A 438 -30.88 1.82 8.21
CA VAL A 438 -31.68 0.64 8.59
C VAL A 438 -32.17 0.75 10.04
N CYS A 439 -31.31 1.20 10.96
CA CYS A 439 -31.69 1.43 12.36
C CYS A 439 -32.81 2.49 12.48
N LEU A 440 -32.72 3.58 11.71
CA LEU A 440 -33.76 4.62 11.68
C LEU A 440 -35.11 4.09 11.17
N VAL A 441 -35.09 3.32 10.07
CA VAL A 441 -36.29 2.68 9.52
C VAL A 441 -36.89 1.70 10.53
N TYR A 442 -36.06 0.91 11.21
CA TYR A 442 -36.52 -0.01 12.25
C TYR A 442 -37.25 0.71 13.40
N ILE A 443 -36.65 1.78 13.94
CA ILE A 443 -37.30 2.58 15.00
C ILE A 443 -38.60 3.23 14.50
N ALA A 444 -38.62 3.72 13.26
CA ALA A 444 -39.82 4.30 12.65
C ALA A 444 -40.95 3.26 12.51
N LEU A 445 -40.62 2.03 12.10
CA LEU A 445 -41.59 0.94 11.99
C LEU A 445 -42.13 0.50 13.37
N VAL A 446 -41.26 0.37 14.37
CA VAL A 446 -41.67 0.02 15.75
C VAL A 446 -42.61 1.09 16.31
N THR A 447 -42.27 2.36 16.15
CA THR A 447 -43.12 3.48 16.61
C THR A 447 -44.44 3.56 15.87
N PHE A 448 -44.44 3.37 14.54
CA PHE A 448 -45.65 3.38 13.73
C PHE A 448 -46.57 2.18 14.02
N SER A 449 -46.01 1.01 14.32
CA SER A 449 -46.77 -0.19 14.71
C SER A 449 -47.65 0.05 15.94
N PHE A 450 -47.15 0.75 16.95
CA PHE A 450 -47.93 1.11 18.14
C PHE A 450 -49.06 2.10 17.83
N PHE A 451 -48.90 2.95 16.81
CA PHE A 451 -49.93 3.89 16.38
C PHE A 451 -51.07 3.19 15.61
N VAL A 452 -50.72 2.29 14.69
CA VAL A 452 -51.69 1.57 13.85
C VAL A 452 -52.49 0.53 14.63
N THR A 453 -51.87 -0.13 15.62
CA THR A 453 -52.49 -1.27 16.31
C THR A 453 -53.62 -0.87 17.27
N GLY A 454 -53.79 0.42 17.59
CA GLY A 454 -55.04 1.02 18.09
C GLY A 454 -55.72 0.44 19.35
N LYS A 455 -55.16 -0.60 19.98
CA LYS A 455 -55.68 -1.25 21.18
C LYS A 455 -55.06 -0.63 22.42
N HIS A 456 -55.74 -0.77 23.57
CA HIS A 456 -55.39 -0.25 24.91
C HIS A 456 -53.97 -0.65 25.40
N PHE A 457 -52.92 -0.14 24.77
CA PHE A 457 -51.56 -0.28 25.28
C PHE A 457 -51.36 0.77 26.37
N PHE A 458 -50.92 0.33 27.54
CA PHE A 458 -50.45 1.25 28.56
C PHE A 458 -49.21 1.97 28.01
N GLY A 459 -49.12 3.29 28.19
CA GLY A 459 -47.98 4.08 27.70
C GLY A 459 -46.62 3.61 28.23
N GLY A 460 -46.60 2.83 29.32
CA GLY A 460 -45.40 2.16 29.84
C GLY A 460 -44.83 1.09 28.90
N ASP A 461 -45.69 0.30 28.25
CA ASP A 461 -45.26 -0.79 27.36
C ASP A 461 -44.69 -0.27 26.04
N VAL A 462 -45.32 0.79 25.50
CA VAL A 462 -44.82 1.52 24.33
C VAL A 462 -43.45 2.14 24.64
N GLY A 463 -43.30 2.73 25.83
CA GLY A 463 -42.03 3.27 26.29
C GLY A 463 -40.93 2.20 26.43
N LEU A 464 -41.28 1.03 26.99
CA LEU A 464 -40.35 -0.10 27.14
C LEU A 464 -39.89 -0.61 25.76
N ALA A 465 -40.82 -0.84 24.83
CA ALA A 465 -40.51 -1.34 23.49
C ALA A 465 -39.63 -0.39 22.68
N ILE A 466 -39.91 0.92 22.73
CA ILE A 466 -39.06 1.94 22.09
C ILE A 466 -37.69 1.99 22.75
N THR A 467 -37.61 1.90 24.08
CA THR A 467 -36.33 1.91 24.81
C THR A 467 -35.47 0.70 24.47
N GLN A 468 -36.07 -0.50 24.38
CA GLN A 468 -35.37 -1.71 23.97
C GLN A 468 -34.92 -1.65 22.51
N ALA A 469 -35.77 -1.14 21.60
CA ALA A 469 -35.42 -0.93 20.20
C ALA A 469 -34.23 0.03 20.04
N ILE A 470 -34.23 1.16 20.78
CA ILE A 470 -33.13 2.11 20.80
C ILE A 470 -31.85 1.46 21.37
N GLY A 471 -31.96 0.70 22.47
CA GLY A 471 -30.82 -0.02 23.06
C GLY A 471 -30.16 -1.00 22.08
N LEU A 472 -30.98 -1.73 21.31
CA LEU A 472 -30.52 -2.69 20.32
C LEU A 472 -29.84 -1.99 19.13
N THR A 473 -30.39 -0.86 18.65
CA THR A 473 -29.72 -0.03 17.64
C THR A 473 -28.38 0.57 18.12
N GLY A 474 -28.29 0.91 19.41
CA GLY A 474 -27.05 1.38 20.03
C GLY A 474 -25.95 0.30 19.99
N MET A 475 -26.28 -0.95 20.29
CA MET A 475 -25.33 -2.07 20.22
C MET A 475 -24.79 -2.30 18.79
N PHE A 476 -25.65 -2.19 17.78
CA PHE A 476 -25.23 -2.27 16.37
C PHE A 476 -24.30 -1.13 15.94
N GLN A 477 -24.41 0.05 16.56
CA GLN A 477 -23.49 1.16 16.30
C GLN A 477 -22.10 0.95 16.89
N TRP A 478 -21.98 0.27 18.04
CA TRP A 478 -20.67 -0.06 18.62
C TRP A 478 -19.95 -1.18 17.87
N GLY A 479 -20.68 -2.07 17.17
CA GLY A 479 -20.10 -3.03 16.23
C GLY A 479 -19.52 -2.41 14.94
N LYS A 480 -19.50 -1.08 14.81
CA LYS A 480 -18.91 -0.33 13.68
C LYS A 480 -17.43 0.02 13.87
N LEU A 481 -16.91 -0.08 15.10
CA LEU A 481 -15.50 0.07 15.46
C LEU A 481 -14.84 -1.31 15.46
#